data_AF-A0AAV8YDF8-F1
#
_entry.id   AF-A0AAV8YDF8-F1
#
_cell.length_a   1.000
_cell.length_b   1.000
_cell.length_c   1.000
_cell.angle_alpha   90.00
_cell.angle_beta   90.00
_cell.angle_gamma   90.00
#
_symmetry.space_group_name_H-M   'P 1'
#
loop_
_entity.id
_entity.type
_entity.pdbx_description
1 polymer ?
#
loop_
_entity_poly.entity_id
_entity_poly.type
_entity_poly.pdbx_seq_one_letter_code
_entity_poly.pdbx_strand_id
1 'polypeptide(L)'
;MSTKLKLYLGRKIIDCLHKSTKYSPSLIQPLIQIGQENGGKTELNVPLNVLERQLGCFLKTATFLDLNFKPKTIVVEYSSPNIAKPFHFGHLRSTIIGNFISNLNIFLRNKVTQLNYIGDWGTQFGFIKIGVEDLKYTPEAIQRDPIKLLYQSYVHANKLAEKDPAVLEKARSEFLKLERGSPDDLKFWKDYLSYTKMELQNTYSRLGVSFDEYNYESDYSTKDIQAIIEILRKKNIIHKEKDGKEVAVINERKVSVIKTTVQLYT
;
A
#
# COMPACT_ATOMS: atom_id res chain seq x y z
N MET A 1 14.48 28.75 42.79
CA MET A 1 13.10 28.84 42.25
C MET A 1 12.72 27.48 41.70
N SER A 2 11.62 26.88 42.18
CA SER A 2 11.09 25.63 41.60
C SER A 2 10.31 26.00 40.35
N THR A 3 10.94 25.84 39.19
CA THR A 3 10.26 26.03 37.91
C THR A 3 9.28 24.86 37.70
N LYS A 4 8.03 25.14 37.33
CA LYS A 4 6.95 24.15 37.15
C LYS A 4 6.40 24.24 35.74
N LEU A 5 6.10 23.09 35.13
CA LEU A 5 5.35 23.03 33.88
C LEU A 5 3.86 23.02 34.22
N LYS A 6 3.09 23.94 33.62
CA LYS A 6 1.63 24.04 33.78
C LYS A 6 0.94 23.42 32.58
N LEU A 7 0.12 22.39 32.83
CA LEU A 7 -0.71 21.74 31.82
C LEU A 7 -2.18 21.97 32.16
N TYR A 8 -2.96 22.37 31.16
CA TYR A 8 -4.42 22.54 31.30
C TYR A 8 -5.13 21.44 30.54
N LEU A 9 -5.84 20.56 31.26
CA LEU A 9 -6.65 19.53 30.64
C LEU A 9 -8.12 19.95 30.56
N GLY A 10 -8.74 19.66 29.42
CA GLY A 10 -10.18 19.83 29.24
C GLY A 10 -10.97 18.75 29.99
N ARG A 11 -12.19 19.08 30.40
CA ARG A 11 -13.11 18.21 31.19
C ARG A 11 -13.28 16.80 30.60
N LYS A 12 -13.40 16.67 29.28
CA LYS A 12 -13.48 15.37 28.58
C LYS A 12 -12.27 14.45 28.81
N ILE A 13 -11.07 15.00 28.93
CA ILE A 13 -9.85 14.20 29.17
C ILE A 13 -9.86 13.69 30.61
N ILE A 14 -10.27 14.53 31.56
CA ILE A 14 -10.42 14.16 32.99
C ILE A 14 -11.45 13.04 33.15
N ASP A 15 -12.60 13.15 32.48
CA ASP A 15 -13.64 12.13 32.50
C ASP A 15 -13.16 10.77 31.94
N CYS A 16 -12.29 10.79 30.93
CA CYS A 16 -11.65 9.58 30.39
C CYS A 16 -10.64 8.97 31.36
N LEU A 17 -9.87 9.80 32.09
CA LEU A 17 -8.91 9.33 33.09
C LEU A 17 -9.62 8.65 34.27
N HIS A 18 -10.77 9.18 34.72
CA HIS A 18 -11.56 8.55 35.78
C HIS A 18 -12.12 7.17 35.42
N LYS A 19 -12.33 6.90 34.13
CA LYS A 19 -12.77 5.57 33.64
C LYS A 19 -11.64 4.56 33.49
N SER A 20 -10.38 5.01 33.51
CA SER A 20 -9.20 4.14 33.43
C SER A 20 -8.86 3.57 34.80
N THR A 21 -9.19 2.30 35.05
CA THR A 21 -8.89 1.59 36.31
C THR A 21 -7.43 1.14 36.43
N LYS A 22 -6.58 1.49 35.46
CA LYS A 22 -5.23 0.92 35.31
C LYS A 22 -4.18 1.53 36.25
N TYR A 23 -4.47 2.70 36.83
CA TYR A 23 -3.54 3.41 37.72
C TYR A 23 -4.30 3.89 38.97
N SER A 24 -3.80 3.57 40.16
CA SER A 24 -4.41 4.08 41.40
C SER A 24 -4.08 5.57 41.57
N PRO A 25 -5.00 6.39 42.11
CA PRO A 25 -4.74 7.79 42.42
C PRO A 25 -3.48 8.00 43.28
N SER A 26 -3.18 7.07 44.18
CA SER A 26 -1.97 7.07 45.03
C SER A 26 -0.65 6.92 44.25
N LEU A 27 -0.65 6.31 43.07
CA LEU A 27 0.52 6.22 42.19
C LEU A 27 0.76 7.52 41.40
N ILE A 28 -0.29 8.31 41.18
CA ILE A 28 -0.25 9.54 40.36
C ILE A 28 -0.03 10.77 41.22
N GLN A 29 -0.57 10.79 42.44
CA GLN A 29 -0.49 11.90 43.40
C GLN A 29 0.94 12.42 43.67
N PRO A 30 2.00 11.59 43.70
CA PRO A 30 3.38 12.09 43.85
C PRO A 30 3.95 12.74 42.59
N LEU A 31 3.35 12.47 41.42
CA LEU A 31 3.87 12.87 40.11
C LEU A 31 3.22 14.16 39.59
N ILE A 32 1.99 14.45 40.02
CA ILE A 32 1.18 15.57 39.53
C ILE A 32 0.54 16.29 40.72
N GLN A 33 0.74 17.60 40.81
CA GLN A 33 0.09 18.49 41.77
C GLN A 33 -1.12 19.16 41.11
N ILE A 34 -2.30 19.07 41.72
CA ILE A 34 -3.50 19.77 41.23
C ILE A 34 -3.38 21.26 41.60
N GLY A 35 -3.47 22.13 40.59
CA GLY A 35 -3.46 23.59 40.73
C GLY A 35 -4.87 24.18 40.84
N GLN A 36 -5.05 25.42 40.39
CA GLN A 36 -6.36 26.08 40.46
C GLN A 36 -7.31 25.59 39.37
N GLU A 37 -8.62 25.61 39.67
CA GLU A 37 -9.66 25.49 38.65
C GLU A 37 -9.98 26.86 38.07
N ASN A 38 -9.98 26.98 36.75
CA ASN A 38 -10.27 28.23 36.08
C ASN A 38 -11.12 27.97 34.83
N GLY A 39 -12.36 28.48 34.82
CA GLY A 39 -13.29 28.32 33.70
C GLY A 39 -13.61 26.87 33.32
N GLY A 40 -13.75 25.96 34.29
CA GLY A 40 -14.05 24.54 34.06
C GLY A 40 -12.87 23.70 33.54
N LYS A 41 -11.64 24.22 33.66
CA LYS A 41 -10.39 23.50 33.42
C LYS A 41 -9.64 23.35 34.74
N THR A 42 -9.02 22.20 34.94
CA THR A 42 -8.19 21.92 36.12
C THR A 42 -6.71 22.06 35.71
N GLU A 43 -5.96 22.89 36.42
CA GLU A 43 -4.52 23.02 36.25
C GLU A 43 -3.81 21.79 36.85
N LEU A 44 -2.91 21.18 36.08
CA LEU A 44 -2.02 20.12 36.55
C LEU A 44 -0.57 20.64 36.51
N ASN A 45 0.06 20.67 37.66
CA ASN A 45 1.44 21.06 37.85
C ASN A 45 2.32 19.82 37.93
N VAL A 46 3.25 19.66 37.00
CA VAL A 46 4.24 18.58 37.04
C VAL A 46 5.57 19.16 37.54
N PRO A 47 6.08 18.74 38.71
CA PRO A 47 7.37 19.20 39.21
C PRO A 47 8.51 18.82 38.25
N LEU A 48 9.44 19.74 37.97
CA LEU A 48 10.55 19.47 37.05
C LEU A 48 11.44 18.32 37.50
N ASN A 49 11.66 18.13 38.80
CA ASN A 49 12.43 16.99 39.31
C ASN A 49 11.76 15.63 39.03
N VAL A 50 10.43 15.59 38.93
CA VAL A 50 9.70 14.40 38.50
C VAL A 50 9.92 14.17 37.01
N LEU A 51 9.84 15.22 36.20
CA LEU A 51 10.17 15.17 34.77
C LEU A 51 11.62 14.75 34.56
N GLU A 52 12.59 15.34 35.26
CA GLU A 52 14.02 14.99 35.18
C GLU A 52 14.30 13.57 35.66
N ARG A 53 13.57 13.05 36.65
CA ARG A 53 13.73 11.66 37.09
C ARG A 53 13.20 10.69 36.05
N GLN A 54 12.01 10.94 35.50
CA GLN A 54 11.42 10.13 34.44
C GLN A 54 12.20 10.30 33.12
N LEU A 55 12.71 11.51 32.87
CA LEU A 55 13.44 11.86 31.65
C LEU A 55 14.92 11.49 31.70
N GLY A 56 15.53 11.48 32.88
CA GLY A 56 16.91 11.05 33.09
C GLY A 56 17.12 9.57 32.79
N CYS A 57 16.06 8.76 32.82
CA CYS A 57 16.03 7.39 32.32
C CYS A 57 16.28 7.31 30.79
N PHE A 58 15.93 8.36 30.02
CA PHE A 58 16.09 8.40 28.57
C PHE A 58 17.55 8.52 28.11
N LEU A 59 18.46 9.03 28.97
CA LEU A 59 19.90 9.03 28.67
C LEU A 59 20.52 7.63 28.76
N LYS A 60 19.83 6.68 29.42
CA LYS A 60 20.33 5.31 29.66
C LYS A 60 19.70 4.26 28.76
N THR A 61 18.53 4.55 28.17
CA THR A 61 17.78 3.62 27.34
C THR A 61 17.45 4.29 26.01
N ALA A 62 17.93 3.73 24.90
CA ALA A 62 17.78 4.31 23.56
C ALA A 62 16.34 4.36 23.03
N THR A 63 15.32 4.08 23.86
CA THR A 63 13.93 4.03 23.43
C THR A 63 13.03 4.81 24.37
N PHE A 64 12.21 5.68 23.76
CA PHE A 64 11.27 6.61 24.39
C PHE A 64 10.05 5.93 25.05
N LEU A 65 9.91 4.61 24.94
CA LEU A 65 8.62 3.95 25.08
C LEU A 65 8.71 2.69 25.96
N ASP A 66 8.44 2.89 27.25
CA ASP A 66 7.84 1.85 28.09
C ASP A 66 6.30 1.88 27.95
N LEU A 67 5.83 2.04 26.72
CA LEU A 67 4.42 1.89 26.41
C LEU A 67 4.13 0.39 26.34
N ASN A 68 3.20 -0.05 27.18
CA ASN A 68 2.67 -1.41 27.21
C ASN A 68 1.80 -1.67 25.95
N PHE A 69 2.44 -1.61 24.78
CA PHE A 69 1.87 -2.03 23.51
C PHE A 69 1.88 -3.55 23.47
N LYS A 70 0.79 -4.13 22.98
CA LYS A 70 0.72 -5.54 22.60
C LYS A 70 1.14 -5.64 21.13
N PRO A 71 2.32 -6.21 20.80
CA PRO A 71 2.77 -6.35 19.42
C PRO A 71 1.73 -7.04 18.54
N LYS A 72 1.59 -6.57 17.30
CA LYS A 72 0.74 -7.16 16.27
C LYS A 72 1.56 -7.52 15.02
N THR A 73 1.01 -8.40 14.20
CA THR A 73 1.48 -8.63 12.83
C THR A 73 0.73 -7.69 11.89
N ILE A 74 1.46 -6.91 11.09
CA ILE A 74 0.91 -5.88 10.21
C ILE A 74 1.57 -6.02 8.84
N VAL A 75 0.75 -6.03 7.79
CA VAL A 75 1.23 -5.84 6.42
C VAL A 75 0.96 -4.40 6.03
N VAL A 76 1.98 -3.72 5.51
CA VAL A 76 1.84 -2.39 4.92
C VAL A 76 2.14 -2.52 3.44
N GLU A 77 1.10 -2.47 2.62
CA GLU A 77 1.21 -2.42 1.17
C GLU A 77 1.30 -0.96 0.73
N TYR A 78 2.32 -0.63 -0.08
CA TYR A 78 2.52 0.73 -0.57
C TYR A 78 3.40 0.80 -1.82
N SER A 79 3.46 1.99 -2.42
CA SER A 79 4.10 2.29 -3.70
C SER A 79 3.38 1.69 -4.91
N SER A 80 3.40 0.37 -5.05
CA SER A 80 2.57 -0.44 -5.96
C SER A 80 2.37 0.16 -7.37
N PRO A 81 3.47 0.46 -8.10
CA PRO A 81 3.38 1.03 -9.43
C PRO A 81 2.92 -0.01 -10.46
N ASN A 82 2.43 0.47 -11.60
CA ASN A 82 2.24 -0.39 -12.77
C ASN A 82 3.56 -0.57 -13.52
N ILE A 83 3.81 -1.75 -14.06
CA ILE A 83 4.91 -1.96 -15.01
C ILE A 83 4.62 -1.17 -16.28
N ALA A 84 5.67 -0.59 -16.85
CA ALA A 84 5.60 0.34 -17.98
C ALA A 84 4.92 1.69 -17.71
N LYS A 85 4.78 2.11 -16.45
CA LYS A 85 4.52 3.52 -16.11
C LYS A 85 5.71 4.14 -15.38
N PRO A 86 6.18 5.32 -15.80
CA PRO A 86 7.23 6.03 -15.10
C PRO A 86 6.87 6.29 -13.64
N PHE A 87 7.85 6.14 -12.76
CA PHE A 87 7.70 6.54 -11.36
C PHE A 87 7.50 8.06 -11.28
N HIS A 88 6.35 8.50 -10.77
CA HIS A 88 5.95 9.91 -10.72
C HIS A 88 5.49 10.30 -9.31
N PHE A 89 5.15 11.58 -9.11
CA PHE A 89 4.77 12.11 -7.79
C PHE A 89 3.62 11.34 -7.11
N GLY A 90 2.65 10.84 -7.88
CA GLY A 90 1.60 9.95 -7.38
C GLY A 90 2.15 8.70 -6.65
N HIS A 91 3.12 7.99 -7.25
CA HIS A 91 3.77 6.84 -6.62
C HIS A 91 4.59 7.28 -5.41
N LEU A 92 5.36 8.38 -5.52
CA LEU A 92 6.18 8.91 -4.43
C LEU A 92 5.38 9.16 -3.14
N ARG A 93 4.16 9.70 -3.25
CA ARG A 93 3.28 9.94 -2.10
C ARG A 93 2.99 8.64 -1.34
N SER A 94 2.57 7.60 -2.06
CA SER A 94 2.32 6.28 -1.46
C SER A 94 3.61 5.71 -0.87
N THR A 95 4.73 5.81 -1.61
CA THR A 95 6.05 5.33 -1.19
C THR A 95 6.49 5.91 0.16
N ILE A 96 6.46 7.23 0.32
CA ILE A 96 6.94 7.90 1.54
C ILE A 96 6.00 7.64 2.72
N ILE A 97 4.68 7.75 2.49
CA ILE A 97 3.68 7.58 3.56
C ILE A 97 3.70 6.13 4.06
N GLY A 98 3.73 5.16 3.16
CA GLY A 98 3.81 3.74 3.52
C GLY A 98 5.10 3.39 4.26
N ASN A 99 6.24 3.90 3.80
CA ASN A 99 7.52 3.71 4.50
C ASN A 99 7.50 4.33 5.91
N PHE A 100 6.96 5.54 6.06
CA PHE A 100 6.80 6.18 7.37
C PHE A 100 5.90 5.36 8.31
N ILE A 101 4.74 4.89 7.83
CA ILE A 101 3.82 4.06 8.61
C ILE A 101 4.50 2.74 9.01
N SER A 102 5.28 2.14 8.11
CA SER A 102 6.03 0.91 8.38
C SER A 102 7.06 1.13 9.48
N ASN A 103 7.89 2.16 9.34
CA ASN A 103 8.92 2.53 10.34
C ASN A 103 8.30 2.87 11.70
N LEU A 104 7.17 3.57 11.72
CA LEU A 104 6.44 3.86 12.95
C LEU A 104 5.98 2.55 13.62
N ASN A 105 5.43 1.61 12.87
CA ASN A 105 4.98 0.33 13.44
C ASN A 105 6.13 -0.55 13.92
N ILE A 106 7.27 -0.55 13.21
CA ILE A 106 8.51 -1.22 13.64
C ILE A 106 8.99 -0.60 14.96
N PHE A 107 9.00 0.72 15.07
CA PHE A 107 9.36 1.43 16.30
C PHE A 107 8.40 1.09 17.46
N LEU A 108 7.12 0.89 17.17
CA LEU A 108 6.11 0.41 18.13
C LEU A 108 6.19 -1.11 18.42
N ARG A 109 7.25 -1.79 17.96
CA ARG A 109 7.53 -3.22 18.16
C ARG A 109 6.53 -4.17 17.51
N ASN A 110 5.78 -3.73 16.49
CA ASN A 110 4.97 -4.63 15.68
C ASN A 110 5.86 -5.43 14.72
N LYS A 111 5.42 -6.65 14.37
CA LYS A 111 6.01 -7.41 13.27
C LYS A 111 5.42 -6.87 11.96
N VAL A 112 6.20 -6.13 11.20
CA VAL A 112 5.76 -5.47 9.97
C VAL A 112 6.31 -6.21 8.75
N THR A 113 5.47 -6.44 7.76
CA THR A 113 5.86 -6.84 6.40
C THR A 113 5.61 -5.66 5.46
N GLN A 114 6.67 -5.14 4.84
CA GLN A 114 6.64 -4.08 3.84
C GLN A 114 6.43 -4.70 2.46
N LEU A 115 5.22 -4.57 1.91
CA LEU A 115 4.81 -5.22 0.67
C LEU A 115 4.72 -4.20 -0.47
N ASN A 116 5.29 -4.53 -1.63
CA ASN A 116 5.05 -3.83 -2.89
C ASN A 116 4.16 -4.68 -3.78
N TYR A 117 2.95 -4.20 -4.11
CA TYR A 117 1.99 -4.93 -4.93
C TYR A 117 1.98 -4.36 -6.36
N ILE A 118 2.84 -4.91 -7.21
CA ILE A 118 3.11 -4.37 -8.54
C ILE A 118 1.97 -4.71 -9.50
N GLY A 119 1.45 -3.69 -10.18
CA GLY A 119 0.44 -3.83 -11.23
C GLY A 119 1.05 -4.36 -12.52
N ASP A 120 0.91 -5.65 -12.78
CA ASP A 120 1.54 -6.36 -13.90
C ASP A 120 0.56 -7.13 -14.79
N TRP A 121 -0.74 -7.05 -14.52
CA TRP A 121 -1.73 -7.85 -15.23
C TRP A 121 -2.74 -6.98 -15.97
N GLY A 122 -2.99 -7.31 -17.23
CA GLY A 122 -4.02 -6.66 -18.04
C GLY A 122 -3.60 -6.34 -19.47
N THR A 123 -4.55 -5.79 -20.23
CA THR A 123 -4.37 -5.45 -21.66
C THR A 123 -3.20 -4.51 -21.95
N GLN A 124 -2.70 -3.79 -20.94
CA GLN A 124 -1.46 -3.01 -21.02
C GLN A 124 -0.26 -3.84 -21.52
N PHE A 125 -0.19 -5.13 -21.16
CA PHE A 125 0.80 -6.06 -21.68
C PHE A 125 0.73 -6.17 -23.21
N GLY A 126 -0.46 -6.40 -23.75
CA GLY A 126 -0.65 -6.53 -25.20
C GLY A 126 -0.24 -5.27 -25.94
N PHE A 127 -0.51 -4.10 -25.37
CA PHE A 127 -0.03 -2.82 -25.92
C PHE A 127 1.49 -2.70 -25.90
N ILE A 128 2.14 -3.07 -24.80
CA ILE A 128 3.60 -3.07 -24.71
C ILE A 128 4.21 -3.97 -25.78
N LYS A 129 3.70 -5.20 -25.93
CA LYS A 129 4.21 -6.16 -26.93
C LYS A 129 4.09 -5.60 -28.35
N ILE A 130 2.91 -5.11 -28.73
CA ILE A 130 2.69 -4.49 -30.04
C ILE A 130 3.62 -3.30 -30.26
N GLY A 131 3.77 -2.44 -29.25
CA GLY A 131 4.62 -1.26 -29.34
C GLY A 131 6.10 -1.60 -29.49
N VAL A 132 6.59 -2.61 -28.76
CA VAL A 132 7.98 -3.09 -28.87
C VAL A 132 8.26 -3.64 -30.26
N GLU A 133 7.34 -4.44 -30.81
CA GLU A 133 7.44 -5.00 -32.17
C GLU A 133 7.46 -3.88 -33.22
N ASP A 134 6.54 -2.91 -33.13
CA ASP A 134 6.39 -1.85 -34.13
C ASP A 134 7.55 -0.83 -34.09
N LEU A 135 8.01 -0.48 -32.89
CA LEU A 135 9.16 0.40 -32.67
C LEU A 135 10.51 -0.32 -32.85
N LYS A 136 10.50 -1.64 -33.04
CA LYS A 136 11.68 -2.49 -33.26
C LYS A 136 12.72 -2.38 -32.13
N TYR A 137 12.27 -2.28 -30.88
CA TYR A 137 13.17 -2.29 -29.74
C TYR A 137 13.76 -3.68 -29.51
N THR A 138 15.09 -3.75 -29.37
CA THR A 138 15.77 -5.01 -29.05
C THR A 138 15.70 -5.29 -27.55
N PRO A 139 15.79 -6.56 -27.11
CA PRO A 139 15.86 -6.91 -25.69
C PRO A 139 16.98 -6.17 -24.94
N GLU A 140 18.14 -5.97 -25.58
CA GLU A 140 19.29 -5.28 -24.98
C GLU A 140 19.01 -3.79 -24.77
N ALA A 141 18.29 -3.15 -25.70
CA ALA A 141 17.87 -1.75 -25.53
C ALA A 141 16.90 -1.62 -24.36
N ILE A 142 15.93 -2.53 -24.25
CA ILE A 142 14.93 -2.54 -23.17
C ILE A 142 15.60 -2.82 -21.82
N GLN A 143 16.54 -3.75 -21.75
CA GLN A 143 17.28 -4.01 -20.51
C GLN A 143 18.03 -2.76 -19.99
N ARG A 144 18.50 -1.88 -20.88
CA ARG A 144 19.22 -0.66 -20.51
C ARG A 144 18.31 0.46 -19.99
N ASP A 145 17.08 0.56 -20.49
CA ASP A 145 16.14 1.64 -20.15
C ASP A 145 14.68 1.11 -20.14
N PRO A 146 14.36 0.15 -19.25
CA PRO A 146 13.16 -0.67 -19.37
C PRO A 146 11.89 0.16 -19.14
N ILE A 147 11.81 0.95 -18.07
CA ILE A 147 10.59 1.71 -17.78
C ILE A 147 10.26 2.68 -18.91
N LYS A 148 11.27 3.37 -19.45
CA LYS A 148 11.06 4.34 -20.53
C LYS A 148 10.66 3.68 -21.84
N LEU A 149 11.38 2.65 -22.29
CA LEU A 149 11.10 2.03 -23.59
C LEU A 149 9.78 1.26 -23.57
N LEU A 150 9.45 0.60 -22.45
CA LEU A 150 8.16 -0.05 -22.29
C LEU A 150 7.01 0.96 -22.23
N TYR A 151 7.22 2.11 -21.56
CA TYR A 151 6.23 3.20 -21.56
C TYR A 151 6.03 3.81 -22.96
N GLN A 152 7.12 4.04 -23.70
CA GLN A 152 7.05 4.52 -25.08
C GLN A 152 6.28 3.55 -25.98
N SER A 153 6.54 2.25 -25.82
CA SER A 153 5.84 1.17 -26.53
C SER A 153 4.35 1.17 -26.20
N TYR A 154 3.99 1.24 -24.92
CA TYR A 154 2.61 1.34 -24.47
C TYR A 154 1.89 2.56 -25.07
N VAL A 155 2.49 3.76 -24.97
CA VAL A 155 1.89 5.01 -25.48
C VAL A 155 1.73 4.95 -27.00
N HIS A 156 2.73 4.40 -27.70
CA HIS A 156 2.69 4.23 -29.15
C HIS A 156 1.52 3.34 -29.58
N ALA A 157 1.41 2.14 -28.99
CA ALA A 157 0.35 1.21 -29.33
C ALA A 157 -1.05 1.72 -28.93
N ASN A 158 -1.17 2.48 -27.84
CA ASN A 158 -2.44 3.14 -27.49
C ASN A 158 -2.86 4.18 -28.54
N LYS A 159 -1.93 5.02 -29.02
CA LYS A 159 -2.21 5.98 -30.10
C LYS A 159 -2.62 5.30 -31.41
N LEU A 160 -2.08 4.12 -31.69
CA LEU A 160 -2.52 3.31 -32.83
C LEU A 160 -3.95 2.80 -32.61
N ALA A 161 -4.29 2.33 -31.42
CA ALA A 161 -5.64 1.85 -31.10
C ALA A 161 -6.72 2.94 -31.08
N GLU A 162 -6.36 4.20 -30.82
CA GLU A 162 -7.27 5.33 -30.99
C GLU A 162 -7.69 5.53 -32.46
N LYS A 163 -6.84 5.13 -33.41
CA LYS A 163 -7.09 5.26 -34.85
C LYS A 163 -7.64 3.99 -35.48
N ASP A 164 -7.26 2.83 -34.96
CA ASP A 164 -7.64 1.52 -35.47
C ASP A 164 -8.08 0.59 -34.32
N PRO A 165 -9.39 0.34 -34.18
CA PRO A 165 -9.93 -0.60 -33.19
C PRO A 165 -9.33 -2.01 -33.28
N ALA A 166 -8.80 -2.44 -34.44
CA ALA A 166 -8.15 -3.74 -34.58
C ALA A 166 -6.90 -3.88 -33.71
N VAL A 167 -6.22 -2.77 -33.39
CA VAL A 167 -5.05 -2.78 -32.49
C VAL A 167 -5.46 -3.11 -31.06
N LEU A 168 -6.61 -2.61 -30.61
CA LEU A 168 -7.15 -2.96 -29.28
C LEU A 168 -7.50 -4.45 -29.21
N GLU A 169 -8.13 -5.00 -30.24
CA GLU A 169 -8.45 -6.43 -30.31
C GLU A 169 -7.17 -7.29 -30.38
N LYS A 170 -6.15 -6.84 -31.14
CA LYS A 170 -4.83 -7.49 -31.14
C LYS A 170 -4.22 -7.46 -29.74
N ALA A 171 -4.24 -6.33 -29.03
CA ALA A 171 -3.70 -6.22 -27.67
C ALA A 171 -4.43 -7.14 -26.68
N ARG A 172 -5.76 -7.25 -26.78
CA ARG A 172 -6.56 -8.20 -26.00
C ARG A 172 -6.18 -9.65 -26.30
N SER A 173 -6.00 -9.98 -27.58
CA SER A 173 -5.59 -11.31 -28.01
C SER A 173 -4.18 -11.67 -27.51
N GLU A 174 -3.22 -10.74 -27.58
CA GLU A 174 -1.87 -10.97 -27.04
C GLU A 174 -1.88 -11.18 -25.52
N PHE A 175 -2.68 -10.40 -24.80
CA PHE A 175 -2.86 -10.61 -23.36
C PHE A 175 -3.51 -11.98 -23.06
N LEU A 176 -4.51 -12.40 -23.82
CA LEU A 176 -5.15 -13.70 -23.65
C LEU A 176 -4.17 -14.87 -23.85
N LYS A 177 -3.20 -14.75 -24.77
CA LYS A 177 -2.13 -15.75 -24.93
C LYS A 177 -1.27 -15.87 -23.67
N LEU A 178 -0.95 -14.74 -23.05
CA LEU A 178 -0.22 -14.69 -21.77
C LEU A 178 -1.03 -15.34 -20.65
N GLU A 179 -2.33 -15.03 -20.54
CA GLU A 179 -3.22 -15.63 -19.54
C GLU A 179 -3.34 -17.15 -19.69
N ARG A 180 -3.26 -17.65 -20.92
CA ARG A 180 -3.26 -19.10 -21.25
C ARG A 180 -1.92 -19.78 -21.02
N GLY A 181 -0.89 -19.03 -20.60
CA GLY A 181 0.42 -19.58 -20.26
C GLY A 181 1.29 -19.92 -21.47
N SER A 182 1.17 -19.18 -22.57
CA SER A 182 2.07 -19.29 -23.73
C SER A 182 3.54 -19.18 -23.26
N PRO A 183 4.39 -20.21 -23.46
CA PRO A 183 5.74 -20.23 -22.90
C PRO A 183 6.62 -19.07 -23.35
N ASP A 184 6.54 -18.69 -24.63
CA ASP A 184 7.33 -17.60 -25.20
C ASP A 184 6.88 -16.24 -24.65
N ASP A 185 5.56 -16.01 -24.55
CA ASP A 185 5.00 -14.77 -24.01
C ASP A 185 5.30 -14.63 -22.51
N LEU A 186 5.23 -15.73 -21.76
CA LEU A 186 5.57 -15.75 -20.34
C LEU A 186 7.05 -15.46 -20.10
N LYS A 187 7.94 -16.05 -20.91
CA LYS A 187 9.38 -15.80 -20.80
C LYS A 187 9.68 -14.33 -21.06
N PHE A 188 9.18 -13.81 -22.17
CA PHE A 188 9.32 -12.42 -22.54
C PHE A 188 8.81 -11.47 -21.47
N TRP A 189 7.64 -11.74 -20.90
CA TRP A 189 7.08 -10.92 -19.84
C TRP A 189 7.92 -10.94 -18.57
N LYS A 190 8.38 -12.12 -18.14
CA LYS A 190 9.23 -12.27 -16.95
C LYS A 190 10.54 -11.49 -17.07
N ASP A 191 11.13 -11.42 -18.26
CA ASP A 191 12.33 -10.62 -18.50
C ASP A 191 12.04 -9.13 -18.26
N TYR A 192 10.94 -8.60 -18.81
CA TYR A 192 10.57 -7.18 -18.66
C TYR A 192 10.16 -6.81 -17.23
N LEU A 193 9.50 -7.74 -16.53
CA LEU A 193 9.23 -7.64 -15.10
C LEU A 193 10.54 -7.52 -14.32
N SER A 194 11.52 -8.38 -14.63
CA SER A 194 12.80 -8.38 -13.93
C SER A 194 13.56 -7.06 -14.13
N TYR A 195 13.60 -6.53 -15.36
CA TYR A 195 14.30 -5.29 -15.66
C TYR A 195 13.62 -4.08 -14.99
N THR A 196 12.28 -4.02 -15.06
CA THR A 196 11.50 -2.98 -14.41
C THR A 196 11.67 -3.03 -12.88
N LYS A 197 11.65 -4.23 -12.30
CA LYS A 197 11.87 -4.43 -10.87
C LYS A 197 13.24 -3.89 -10.43
N MET A 198 14.29 -4.21 -11.17
CA MET A 198 15.65 -3.72 -10.86
C MET A 198 15.74 -2.19 -10.90
N GLU A 199 15.14 -1.55 -11.91
CA GLU A 199 15.12 -0.08 -12.00
C GLU A 199 14.33 0.56 -10.85
N LEU A 200 13.18 -0.02 -10.47
CA LEU A 200 12.39 0.42 -9.32
C LEU A 200 13.16 0.24 -8.01
N GLN A 201 13.86 -0.88 -7.83
CA GLN A 201 14.70 -1.13 -6.64
C GLN A 201 15.80 -0.09 -6.48
N ASN A 202 16.43 0.35 -7.58
CA ASN A 202 17.41 1.43 -7.54
C ASN A 202 16.75 2.76 -7.11
N THR A 203 15.54 3.03 -7.60
CA THR A 203 14.77 4.22 -7.20
C THR A 203 14.41 4.17 -5.71
N TYR A 204 13.92 3.04 -5.20
CA TYR A 204 13.59 2.87 -3.79
C TYR A 204 14.82 2.99 -2.88
N SER A 205 15.95 2.39 -3.29
CA SER A 205 17.21 2.48 -2.55
C SER A 205 17.67 3.93 -2.37
N ARG A 206 17.54 4.76 -3.42
CA ARG A 206 17.84 6.20 -3.34
C ARG A 206 16.94 6.98 -2.39
N LEU A 207 15.71 6.48 -2.15
CA LEU A 207 14.76 7.06 -1.22
C LEU A 207 14.91 6.52 0.21
N GLY A 208 15.84 5.58 0.46
CA GLY A 208 15.96 4.88 1.74
C GLY A 208 14.75 3.98 2.03
N VAL A 209 14.16 3.42 0.97
CA VAL A 209 12.98 2.56 1.04
C VAL A 209 13.37 1.15 0.61
N SER A 210 12.90 0.15 1.37
CA SER A 210 13.05 -1.26 1.05
C SER A 210 11.73 -2.00 1.29
N PHE A 211 11.57 -3.13 0.62
CA PHE A 211 10.40 -4.00 0.75
C PHE A 211 10.87 -5.40 1.10
N ASP A 212 10.11 -6.07 1.97
CA ASP A 212 10.32 -7.46 2.34
C ASP A 212 9.80 -8.39 1.24
N GLU A 213 8.67 -8.02 0.64
CA GLU A 213 7.95 -8.81 -0.34
C GLU A 213 7.58 -7.96 -1.57
N TYR A 214 7.63 -8.62 -2.74
CA TYR A 214 7.17 -8.08 -4.01
C TYR A 214 6.15 -9.06 -4.56
N ASN A 215 4.89 -8.67 -4.55
CA ASN A 215 3.80 -9.45 -5.13
C ASN A 215 3.33 -8.77 -6.40
N TYR A 216 2.73 -9.55 -7.29
CA TYR A 216 2.26 -9.13 -8.60
C TYR A 216 0.79 -9.46 -8.74
N GLU A 217 0.06 -8.71 -9.56
CA GLU A 217 -1.32 -9.07 -9.92
C GLU A 217 -1.37 -10.46 -10.57
N SER A 218 -0.33 -10.83 -11.31
CA SER A 218 -0.15 -12.14 -11.95
C SER A 218 0.12 -13.30 -10.99
N ASP A 219 0.47 -13.03 -9.72
CA ASP A 219 0.68 -14.09 -8.73
C ASP A 219 -0.63 -14.81 -8.37
N TYR A 220 -1.78 -14.19 -8.65
CA TYR A 220 -3.10 -14.74 -8.34
C TYR A 220 -3.63 -15.54 -9.53
N SER A 221 -3.68 -16.87 -9.38
CA SER A 221 -4.11 -17.73 -10.46
C SER A 221 -5.60 -17.55 -10.78
N THR A 222 -5.98 -17.79 -12.04
CA THR A 222 -7.39 -17.82 -12.47
C THR A 222 -8.23 -18.74 -11.58
N LYS A 223 -7.64 -19.86 -11.12
CA LYS A 223 -8.30 -20.81 -10.22
C LYS A 223 -8.62 -20.22 -8.85
N ASP A 224 -7.67 -19.49 -8.25
CA ASP A 224 -7.87 -18.86 -6.95
C ASP A 224 -8.93 -17.75 -7.04
N ILE A 225 -8.90 -16.98 -8.13
CA ILE A 225 -9.91 -15.96 -8.44
C ILE A 225 -11.30 -16.61 -8.61
N GLN A 226 -11.40 -17.74 -9.34
CA GLN A 226 -12.67 -18.47 -9.48
C GLN A 226 -13.24 -18.92 -8.14
N ALA A 227 -12.41 -19.49 -7.27
CA ALA A 227 -12.86 -19.96 -5.97
C ALA A 227 -13.49 -18.82 -5.14
N ILE A 228 -12.89 -17.63 -5.18
CA ILE A 228 -13.45 -16.44 -4.52
C ILE A 228 -14.77 -16.00 -5.18
N ILE A 229 -14.82 -15.96 -6.51
CA ILE A 229 -16.05 -15.62 -7.25
C ILE A 229 -17.20 -16.57 -6.86
N GLU A 230 -16.95 -17.87 -6.79
CA GLU A 230 -17.96 -18.85 -6.36
C GLU A 230 -18.46 -18.60 -4.95
N ILE A 231 -17.57 -18.25 -4.02
CA ILE A 231 -17.94 -17.88 -2.64
C ILE A 231 -18.85 -16.65 -2.65
N LEU A 232 -18.51 -15.63 -3.45
CA LEU A 232 -19.31 -14.40 -3.58
C LEU A 232 -20.70 -14.68 -4.17
N ARG A 233 -20.79 -15.56 -5.19
CA ARG A 233 -22.07 -16.02 -5.76
C ARG A 233 -22.90 -16.77 -4.72
N LYS A 234 -22.30 -17.75 -4.02
CA LYS A 234 -22.98 -18.55 -2.98
C LYS A 234 -23.50 -17.69 -1.82
N LYS A 235 -22.80 -16.60 -1.50
CA LYS A 235 -23.21 -15.64 -0.46
C LYS A 235 -24.20 -14.58 -0.96
N ASN A 236 -24.62 -14.62 -2.23
CA ASN A 236 -25.47 -13.62 -2.86
C ASN A 236 -24.92 -12.18 -2.73
N ILE A 237 -23.59 -12.02 -2.77
CA ILE A 237 -22.92 -10.72 -2.69
C ILE A 237 -22.83 -10.06 -4.08
N ILE A 238 -22.69 -10.88 -5.13
CA ILE A 238 -22.62 -10.41 -6.51
C ILE A 238 -23.87 -10.80 -7.30
N HIS A 239 -24.29 -9.90 -8.18
CA HIS A 239 -25.48 -10.05 -9.01
C HIS A 239 -25.15 -9.80 -10.48
N LYS A 240 -25.78 -10.55 -11.37
CA LYS A 240 -25.62 -10.38 -12.82
C LYS A 240 -26.48 -9.23 -13.33
N GLU A 241 -25.90 -8.29 -14.04
CA GLU A 241 -26.59 -7.19 -14.71
C GLU A 241 -27.03 -7.56 -16.13
N LYS A 242 -27.88 -6.72 -16.74
CA LYS A 242 -28.42 -6.92 -18.09
C LYS A 242 -27.33 -6.95 -19.17
N ASP A 243 -26.21 -6.29 -18.94
CA ASP A 243 -25.04 -6.25 -19.83
C ASP A 243 -24.06 -7.42 -19.59
N GLY A 244 -24.45 -8.41 -18.78
CA GLY A 244 -23.68 -9.61 -18.50
C GLY A 244 -22.57 -9.46 -17.44
N LYS A 245 -22.35 -8.26 -16.89
CA LYS A 245 -21.40 -8.06 -15.78
C LYS A 245 -21.92 -8.67 -14.49
N GLU A 246 -21.03 -9.06 -13.59
CA GLU A 246 -21.38 -9.37 -12.20
C GLU A 246 -20.86 -8.28 -11.28
N VAL A 247 -21.76 -7.71 -10.47
CA VAL A 247 -21.51 -6.53 -9.64
C VAL A 247 -21.87 -6.78 -8.17
N ALA A 248 -21.10 -6.20 -7.25
CA ALA A 248 -21.44 -6.08 -5.84
C ALA A 248 -21.96 -4.68 -5.53
N VAL A 249 -22.95 -4.55 -4.65
CA VAL A 249 -23.42 -3.25 -4.15
C VAL A 249 -22.87 -3.03 -2.75
N ILE A 250 -21.97 -2.05 -2.60
CA ILE A 250 -21.32 -1.72 -1.32
C ILE A 250 -21.54 -0.24 -1.06
N ASN A 251 -22.21 0.11 0.05
CA ASN A 251 -22.51 1.49 0.42
C ASN A 251 -23.12 2.29 -0.75
N GLU A 252 -24.16 1.73 -1.38
CA GLU A 252 -24.87 2.29 -2.54
C GLU A 252 -24.03 2.45 -3.82
N ARG A 253 -22.77 1.98 -3.83
CA ARG A 253 -21.91 1.96 -5.00
C ARG A 253 -21.90 0.59 -5.64
N LYS A 254 -22.10 0.55 -6.97
CA LYS A 254 -21.91 -0.65 -7.77
C LYS A 254 -20.43 -0.84 -8.07
N VAL A 255 -19.88 -1.97 -7.66
CA VAL A 255 -18.51 -2.39 -7.92
C VAL A 255 -18.53 -3.55 -8.90
N SER A 256 -17.88 -3.40 -10.05
CA SER A 256 -17.76 -4.48 -11.03
C SER A 256 -16.76 -5.52 -10.54
N VAL A 257 -17.20 -6.78 -10.45
CA VAL A 257 -16.36 -7.92 -10.06
C VAL A 257 -15.98 -8.74 -11.29
N ILE A 258 -16.90 -8.91 -12.25
CA ILE A 258 -16.65 -9.60 -13.51
C ILE A 258 -17.11 -8.71 -14.67
N LYS A 259 -16.26 -8.51 -15.67
CA LYS A 259 -16.57 -7.77 -16.91
C LYS A 259 -17.19 -8.69 -17.95
N THR A 260 -18.05 -8.14 -18.82
CA THR A 260 -18.81 -8.83 -19.88
C THR A 260 -17.98 -9.73 -20.79
N THR A 261 -16.66 -9.50 -20.90
CA THR A 261 -15.77 -10.21 -21.84
C THR A 261 -14.88 -11.27 -21.21
N VAL A 262 -15.09 -11.62 -19.93
CA VAL A 262 -14.47 -12.83 -19.40
C VAL A 262 -15.55 -13.91 -19.40
N GLN A 263 -15.70 -14.59 -20.55
CA GLN A 263 -16.02 -16.01 -20.45
C GLN A 263 -14.91 -16.56 -19.56
N LEU A 264 -15.22 -16.80 -18.29
CA LEU A 264 -14.38 -17.57 -17.40
C LEU A 264 -14.46 -18.97 -17.99
N TYR A 265 -13.57 -19.24 -18.94
CA TYR A 265 -13.59 -20.47 -19.71
C TYR A 265 -13.29 -21.62 -18.75
N THR A 266 -14.20 -22.58 -18.78
CA THR A 266 -14.14 -23.91 -18.15
C THR A 266 -12.82 -24.62 -18.40
#